data_AF-A0A1E2VA26-F1
#
_entry.id   AF-A0A1E2VA26-F1
#
_cell.length_a   1.000
_cell.length_b   1.000
_cell.length_c   1.000
_cell.angle_alpha   90.00
_cell.angle_beta   90.00
_cell.angle_gamma   90.00
#
_symmetry.space_group_name_H-M   'P 1'
#
loop_
_entity.id
_entity.type
_entity.pdbx_description
1 polymer ?
#
loop_
_entity_poly.entity_id
_entity_poly.type
_entity_poly.pdbx_seq_one_letter_code
_entity_poly.pdbx_strand_id
1 'polypeptide(L)'
;MIQWDDYLVARQSGVKKLWKPLLENKISYLESLQGEQLKLEIHNLCVEYFDHGCTTIPIQHPKILSKVLNLWADEIALENEQYLLWAYKAIGFKGIEDIIGLEKPEHLLDTILQSNPDHDEAKALMFLSQIDALDFALHELPHGLLLNESVCLAAIARCESLIAEKPELADCKTRFGGDFNHYKRLYFSWIEYKNAGIQEDFFQWIS
;
A
#
# COMPACT_ATOMS: atom_id res chain seq x y z
N MET A 1 -9.05 -23.91 -11.28
CA MET A 1 -8.96 -23.46 -12.68
C MET A 1 -9.30 -21.99 -12.64
N ILE A 2 -8.32 -21.12 -12.88
CA ILE A 2 -8.53 -19.68 -12.67
C ILE A 2 -9.47 -19.24 -13.79
N GLN A 3 -10.61 -18.66 -13.42
CA GLN A 3 -11.64 -18.30 -14.41
C GLN A 3 -11.09 -17.35 -15.49
N TRP A 4 -9.95 -16.69 -15.24
CA TRP A 4 -9.30 -15.73 -16.10
C TRP A 4 -8.17 -16.29 -16.99
N ASP A 5 -7.82 -17.59 -16.89
CA ASP A 5 -6.66 -18.18 -17.58
C ASP A 5 -6.61 -17.87 -19.09
N ASP A 6 -7.72 -18.07 -19.81
CA ASP A 6 -7.80 -17.80 -21.24
C ASP A 6 -7.52 -16.32 -21.56
N TYR A 7 -8.05 -15.41 -20.75
CA TYR A 7 -7.79 -13.98 -20.89
C TYR A 7 -6.32 -13.68 -20.60
N LEU A 8 -5.75 -14.25 -19.54
CA LEU A 8 -4.36 -14.00 -19.12
C LEU A 8 -3.37 -14.48 -20.18
N VAL A 9 -3.56 -15.69 -20.71
CA VAL A 9 -2.76 -16.24 -21.81
C VAL A 9 -2.88 -15.37 -23.06
N ALA A 10 -4.11 -14.99 -23.44
CA ALA A 10 -4.31 -14.11 -24.59
C ALA A 10 -3.69 -12.72 -24.37
N ARG A 11 -3.73 -12.18 -23.13
CA ARG A 11 -3.16 -10.87 -22.79
C ARG A 11 -1.65 -10.88 -22.90
N GLN A 12 -0.99 -11.97 -22.48
CA GLN A 12 0.46 -12.17 -22.61
C GLN A 12 0.92 -12.17 -24.08
N SER A 13 0.08 -12.59 -25.02
CA SER A 13 0.41 -12.50 -26.46
C SER A 13 0.55 -11.06 -26.98
N GLY A 14 0.02 -10.06 -26.26
CA GLY A 14 -0.04 -8.66 -26.70
C GLY A 14 -1.03 -8.38 -27.83
N VAL A 15 -1.65 -9.39 -28.44
CA VAL A 15 -2.54 -9.22 -29.59
C VAL A 15 -3.93 -8.80 -29.15
N LYS A 16 -4.23 -7.50 -29.30
CA LYS A 16 -5.52 -6.89 -28.88
C LYS A 16 -6.76 -7.59 -29.42
N LYS A 17 -6.71 -8.10 -30.65
CA LYS A 17 -7.82 -8.83 -31.28
C LYS A 17 -8.16 -10.14 -30.55
N LEU A 18 -7.21 -10.72 -29.80
CA LEU A 18 -7.40 -11.99 -29.09
C LEU A 18 -7.94 -11.76 -27.67
N TRP A 19 -7.31 -10.88 -26.88
CA TRP A 19 -7.68 -10.73 -25.48
C TRP A 19 -8.89 -9.82 -25.24
N LYS A 20 -9.18 -8.88 -26.14
CA LYS A 20 -10.26 -7.91 -25.96
C LYS A 20 -11.64 -8.61 -25.85
N PRO A 21 -12.03 -9.51 -26.78
CA PRO A 21 -13.29 -10.25 -26.67
C PRO A 21 -13.41 -11.08 -25.39
N LEU A 22 -12.30 -11.68 -24.93
CA LEU A 22 -12.27 -12.45 -23.69
C LEU A 22 -12.51 -11.56 -22.47
N LEU A 23 -11.92 -10.36 -22.44
CA LEU A 23 -12.18 -9.37 -21.40
C LEU A 23 -13.65 -8.94 -21.40
N GLU A 24 -14.23 -8.63 -22.56
CA GLU A 24 -15.64 -8.27 -22.68
C GLU A 24 -16.58 -9.38 -22.19
N ASN A 25 -16.24 -10.65 -22.47
CA ASN A 25 -16.99 -11.79 -21.96
C ASN A 25 -16.92 -11.88 -20.42
N LYS A 26 -15.74 -11.64 -19.82
CA LYS A 26 -15.58 -11.64 -18.36
C LYS A 26 -16.33 -10.51 -17.69
N ILE A 27 -16.27 -9.31 -18.27
CA ILE A 27 -17.04 -8.17 -17.81
C ILE A 27 -18.55 -8.47 -17.91
N SER A 28 -19.02 -9.00 -19.03
CA SER A 28 -20.45 -9.33 -19.22
C SER A 28 -20.92 -10.39 -18.23
N TYR A 29 -20.09 -11.41 -17.96
CA TYR A 29 -20.36 -12.39 -16.93
C TYR A 29 -20.48 -11.74 -15.55
N LEU A 30 -19.52 -10.92 -15.15
CA LEU A 30 -19.55 -10.19 -13.87
C LEU A 30 -20.75 -9.23 -13.76
N GLU A 31 -21.15 -8.59 -14.86
CA GLU A 31 -22.35 -7.76 -14.95
C GLU A 31 -23.65 -8.56 -14.77
N SER A 32 -23.65 -9.84 -15.16
CA SER A 32 -24.80 -10.74 -14.99
C SER A 32 -24.98 -11.27 -13.57
N LEU A 33 -23.94 -11.24 -12.74
CA LEU A 33 -23.99 -11.71 -11.35
C LEU A 33 -24.66 -10.69 -10.42
N GLN A 34 -25.34 -11.19 -9.40
CA GLN A 34 -25.99 -10.40 -8.34
C GLN A 34 -25.87 -11.08 -6.97
N GLY A 35 -26.07 -10.31 -5.89
CA GLY A 35 -26.07 -10.81 -4.52
C GLY A 35 -24.81 -11.59 -4.14
N GLU A 36 -24.99 -12.72 -3.46
CA GLU A 36 -23.90 -13.58 -2.99
C GLU A 36 -22.98 -14.10 -4.10
N GLN A 37 -23.52 -14.37 -5.29
CA GLN A 37 -22.70 -14.84 -6.40
C GLN A 37 -21.73 -13.76 -6.87
N LEU A 38 -22.21 -12.50 -6.95
CA LEU A 38 -21.35 -11.37 -7.28
C LEU A 38 -20.30 -11.14 -6.18
N LYS A 39 -20.72 -11.20 -4.91
CA LYS A 39 -19.82 -11.02 -3.77
C LYS A 39 -18.69 -12.06 -3.79
N LEU A 40 -19.02 -13.33 -3.98
CA LEU A 40 -18.04 -14.41 -4.08
C LEU A 40 -17.07 -14.22 -5.26
N GLU A 41 -17.60 -13.86 -6.43
CA GLU A 41 -16.77 -13.64 -7.63
C GLU A 41 -15.78 -12.47 -7.43
N ILE A 42 -16.26 -11.36 -6.86
CA ILE A 42 -15.42 -10.20 -6.55
C ILE A 42 -14.39 -10.52 -5.48
N HIS A 43 -14.77 -11.28 -4.45
CA HIS A 43 -13.85 -11.72 -3.42
C HIS A 43 -12.71 -12.56 -4.03
N ASN A 44 -13.03 -13.56 -4.84
CA ASN A 44 -12.02 -14.38 -5.54
C ASN A 44 -11.11 -13.53 -6.43
N LEU A 45 -11.66 -12.54 -7.13
CA LEU A 45 -10.88 -11.58 -7.91
C LEU A 45 -9.88 -10.79 -7.05
N CYS A 46 -10.30 -10.36 -5.87
CA CYS A 46 -9.43 -9.61 -4.95
C CYS A 46 -8.35 -10.51 -4.35
N VAL A 47 -8.67 -11.75 -3.98
CA VAL A 47 -7.69 -12.75 -3.51
C VAL A 47 -6.58 -12.95 -4.56
N GLU A 48 -6.97 -13.24 -5.80
CA GLU A 48 -5.99 -13.43 -6.88
C GLU A 48 -5.13 -12.18 -7.09
N TYR A 49 -5.73 -10.99 -7.04
CA TYR A 49 -5.00 -9.74 -7.29
C TYR A 49 -4.07 -9.34 -6.14
N PHE A 50 -4.60 -9.26 -4.91
CA PHE A 50 -3.92 -8.67 -3.76
C PHE A 50 -3.15 -9.66 -2.90
N ASP A 51 -3.56 -10.93 -2.89
CA ASP A 51 -2.95 -11.94 -2.02
C ASP A 51 -2.04 -12.87 -2.83
N HIS A 52 -2.44 -13.23 -4.06
CA HIS A 52 -1.58 -14.00 -4.99
C HIS A 52 -0.75 -13.13 -5.94
N GLY A 53 -0.93 -11.80 -5.93
CA GLY A 53 -0.11 -10.87 -6.73
C GLY A 53 -0.36 -10.93 -8.24
N CYS A 54 -1.50 -11.45 -8.69
CA CYS A 54 -1.86 -11.53 -10.11
C CYS A 54 -2.34 -10.18 -10.67
N THR A 55 -1.41 -9.22 -10.76
CA THR A 55 -1.66 -7.83 -11.19
C THR A 55 -2.14 -7.67 -12.63
N THR A 56 -2.08 -8.74 -13.43
CA THR A 56 -2.59 -8.81 -14.81
C THR A 56 -4.12 -8.88 -14.88
N ILE A 57 -4.79 -9.23 -13.78
CA ILE A 57 -6.25 -9.18 -13.69
C ILE A 57 -6.68 -7.70 -13.68
N PRO A 58 -7.59 -7.29 -14.59
CA PRO A 58 -7.91 -5.87 -14.80
C PRO A 58 -8.93 -5.36 -13.77
N ILE A 59 -8.65 -5.52 -12.48
CA ILE A 59 -9.56 -5.10 -11.39
C ILE A 59 -9.89 -3.60 -11.44
N GLN A 60 -8.95 -2.79 -11.93
CA GLN A 60 -9.11 -1.34 -12.13
C GLN A 60 -9.98 -0.96 -13.35
N HIS A 61 -10.46 -1.94 -14.13
CA HIS A 61 -11.37 -1.65 -15.23
C HIS A 61 -12.65 -1.00 -14.65
N PRO A 62 -13.16 0.13 -15.19
CA PRO A 62 -14.23 0.90 -14.54
C PRO A 62 -15.49 0.10 -14.17
N LYS A 63 -15.88 -0.86 -15.01
CA LYS A 63 -17.04 -1.74 -14.78
C LYS A 63 -16.84 -2.79 -13.68
N ILE A 64 -15.59 -3.17 -13.44
CA ILE A 64 -15.21 -4.12 -12.38
C ILE A 64 -15.02 -3.35 -11.09
N LEU A 65 -14.22 -2.27 -11.16
CA LEU A 65 -13.89 -1.44 -10.02
C LEU A 65 -15.12 -0.87 -9.32
N SER A 66 -16.14 -0.40 -10.05
CA SER A 66 -17.37 0.09 -9.43
C SER A 66 -18.08 -0.97 -8.58
N LYS A 67 -18.07 -2.23 -9.02
CA LYS A 67 -18.65 -3.35 -8.25
C LYS A 67 -17.78 -3.71 -7.04
N VAL A 68 -16.45 -3.69 -7.20
CA VAL A 68 -15.49 -3.89 -6.10
C VAL A 68 -15.72 -2.85 -5.01
N LEU A 69 -15.68 -1.57 -5.38
CA LEU A 69 -15.84 -0.42 -4.48
C LEU A 69 -17.18 -0.48 -3.74
N ASN A 70 -18.29 -0.76 -4.43
CA ASN A 70 -19.60 -0.87 -3.78
C ASN A 70 -19.66 -2.00 -2.75
N LEU A 71 -19.02 -3.15 -3.02
CA LEU A 71 -18.98 -4.25 -2.05
C LEU A 71 -18.05 -3.95 -0.88
N TRP A 72 -16.96 -3.25 -1.14
CA TRP A 72 -15.98 -2.90 -0.11
C TRP A 72 -16.51 -1.90 0.89
N ALA A 73 -17.36 -0.95 0.47
CA ALA A 73 -17.91 0.06 1.35
C ALA A 73 -18.59 -0.55 2.60
N ASP A 74 -19.43 -1.56 2.39
CA ASP A 74 -20.14 -2.23 3.48
C ASP A 74 -19.19 -3.06 4.36
N GLU A 75 -18.26 -3.81 3.76
CA GLU A 75 -17.30 -4.64 4.50
C GLU A 75 -16.29 -3.82 5.32
N ILE A 76 -15.84 -2.69 4.78
CA ILE A 76 -14.96 -1.74 5.48
C ILE A 76 -15.70 -1.05 6.62
N ALA A 77 -16.96 -0.68 6.44
CA ALA A 77 -17.79 -0.11 7.51
C ALA A 77 -18.04 -1.12 8.65
N LEU A 78 -17.96 -2.42 8.36
CA LEU A 78 -18.01 -3.51 9.34
C LEU A 78 -16.63 -3.89 9.91
N GLU A 79 -15.59 -3.10 9.59
CA GLU A 79 -14.20 -3.32 10.03
C GLU A 79 -13.67 -4.71 9.66
N ASN A 80 -14.09 -5.24 8.51
CA ASN A 80 -13.59 -6.53 8.02
C ASN A 80 -12.10 -6.44 7.66
N GLU A 81 -11.27 -7.12 8.44
CA GLU A 81 -9.80 -7.14 8.34
C GLU A 81 -9.27 -7.29 6.91
N GLN A 82 -9.78 -8.28 6.16
CA GLN A 82 -9.31 -8.57 4.80
C GLN A 82 -9.59 -7.39 3.85
N TYR A 83 -10.76 -6.77 3.98
CA TYR A 83 -11.19 -5.68 3.11
C TYR A 83 -10.49 -4.37 3.47
N LEU A 84 -10.23 -4.14 4.76
CA LEU A 84 -9.36 -3.03 5.22
C LEU A 84 -7.96 -3.16 4.61
N LEU A 85 -7.40 -4.37 4.61
CA LEU A 85 -6.08 -4.65 4.06
C LEU A 85 -6.03 -4.43 2.55
N TRP A 86 -7.01 -4.97 1.82
CA TRP A 86 -7.12 -4.74 0.37
C TRP A 86 -7.34 -3.27 0.03
N ALA A 87 -8.13 -2.55 0.82
CA ALA A 87 -8.35 -1.12 0.64
C ALA A 87 -7.06 -0.32 0.82
N TYR A 88 -6.25 -0.65 1.84
CA TYR A 88 -4.92 -0.07 2.00
C TYR A 88 -4.01 -0.37 0.80
N LYS A 89 -3.97 -1.62 0.32
CA LYS A 89 -3.20 -1.98 -0.90
C LYS A 89 -3.71 -1.26 -2.17
N ALA A 90 -4.95 -0.75 -2.15
CA ALA A 90 -5.60 -0.12 -3.29
C ALA A 90 -5.59 1.42 -3.27
N ILE A 91 -4.84 2.10 -2.37
CA ILE A 91 -4.83 3.58 -2.22
C ILE A 91 -4.58 4.34 -3.54
N GLY A 92 -3.94 3.72 -4.54
CA GLY A 92 -3.74 4.32 -5.87
C GLY A 92 -4.89 4.10 -6.88
N PHE A 93 -5.94 3.39 -6.51
CA PHE A 93 -7.05 3.06 -7.40
C PHE A 93 -8.09 4.18 -7.38
N LYS A 94 -8.63 4.52 -8.55
CA LYS A 94 -9.64 5.57 -8.68
C LYS A 94 -10.89 5.28 -7.83
N GLY A 95 -11.27 6.22 -6.97
CA GLY A 95 -12.50 6.15 -6.17
C GLY A 95 -12.37 5.33 -4.89
N ILE A 96 -11.18 4.83 -4.56
CA ILE A 96 -10.94 4.20 -3.25
C ILE A 96 -11.07 5.25 -2.14
N GLU A 97 -10.62 6.48 -2.42
CA GLU A 97 -10.64 7.62 -1.54
C GLU A 97 -12.04 8.00 -1.07
N ASP A 98 -13.05 7.73 -1.90
CA ASP A 98 -14.46 8.00 -1.60
C ASP A 98 -15.00 7.03 -0.52
N ILE A 99 -14.33 5.88 -0.32
CA ILE A 99 -14.71 4.88 0.67
C ILE A 99 -13.90 5.04 1.95
N ILE A 100 -12.57 5.15 1.84
CA ILE A 100 -11.68 5.11 3.00
C ILE A 100 -11.43 6.49 3.62
N GLY A 101 -11.74 7.57 2.88
CA GLY A 101 -11.35 8.93 3.25
C GLY A 101 -9.88 9.23 2.95
N LEU A 102 -9.60 10.48 2.59
CA LEU A 102 -8.27 10.89 2.08
C LEU A 102 -7.23 11.16 3.16
N GLU A 103 -7.63 11.29 4.42
CA GLU A 103 -6.78 12.01 5.37
C GLU A 103 -5.63 11.17 5.94
N LYS A 104 -5.82 9.86 6.17
CA LYS A 104 -4.80 8.94 6.72
C LYS A 104 -5.11 7.46 6.43
N PRO A 105 -4.62 6.90 5.32
CA PRO A 105 -4.85 5.48 5.00
C PRO A 105 -4.30 4.49 6.03
N GLU A 106 -3.27 4.89 6.79
CA GLU A 106 -2.69 4.10 7.88
C GLU A 106 -3.70 3.74 8.97
N HIS A 107 -4.80 4.48 9.11
CA HIS A 107 -5.88 4.13 10.03
C HIS A 107 -6.51 2.76 9.73
N LEU A 108 -6.54 2.33 8.47
CA LEU A 108 -7.02 1.00 8.10
C LEU A 108 -6.14 -0.08 8.74
N LEU A 109 -4.81 0.11 8.68
CA LEU A 109 -3.85 -0.80 9.28
C LEU A 109 -3.88 -0.73 10.81
N ASP A 110 -4.03 0.46 11.40
CA ASP A 110 -4.19 0.58 12.85
C ASP A 110 -5.47 -0.13 13.33
N THR A 111 -6.57 -0.07 12.57
CA THR A 111 -7.82 -0.78 12.87
C THR A 111 -7.59 -2.30 12.86
N ILE A 112 -6.90 -2.81 11.83
CA ILE A 112 -6.50 -4.23 11.76
C ILE A 112 -5.66 -4.59 13.00
N LEU A 113 -4.61 -3.83 13.30
CA LEU A 113 -3.69 -4.13 14.41
C LEU A 113 -4.33 -3.96 15.80
N GLN A 114 -5.40 -3.18 15.95
CA GLN A 114 -6.19 -3.11 17.18
C GLN A 114 -7.01 -4.39 17.39
N SER A 115 -7.61 -4.91 16.31
CA SER A 115 -8.42 -6.14 16.36
C SER A 115 -7.58 -7.42 16.36
N ASN A 116 -6.44 -7.40 15.67
CA ASN A 116 -5.51 -8.50 15.49
C ASN A 116 -4.07 -7.99 15.59
N PRO A 117 -3.54 -7.84 16.82
CA PRO A 117 -2.19 -7.32 17.05
C PRO A 117 -1.07 -8.17 16.46
N ASP A 118 -1.33 -9.41 16.07
CA ASP A 118 -0.34 -10.33 15.50
C ASP A 118 -0.40 -10.39 13.96
N HIS A 119 -1.17 -9.51 13.32
CA HIS A 119 -1.31 -9.50 11.87
C HIS A 119 -0.01 -9.09 11.16
N ASP A 120 0.72 -10.08 10.66
CA ASP A 120 2.05 -9.91 10.08
C ASP A 120 2.11 -8.96 8.89
N GLU A 121 1.19 -9.09 7.94
CA GLU A 121 1.20 -8.25 6.74
C GLU A 121 0.85 -6.79 7.05
N ALA A 122 -0.12 -6.53 7.93
CA ALA A 122 -0.45 -5.19 8.37
C ALA A 122 0.73 -4.51 9.08
N LYS A 123 1.49 -5.23 9.92
CA LYS A 123 2.73 -4.71 10.52
C LYS A 123 3.76 -4.35 9.46
N ALA A 124 3.98 -5.21 8.47
CA ALA A 124 4.94 -4.96 7.40
C ALA A 124 4.54 -3.74 6.54
N LEU A 125 3.26 -3.62 6.19
CA LEU A 125 2.74 -2.49 5.43
C LEU A 125 2.78 -1.17 6.22
N MET A 126 2.46 -1.23 7.52
CA MET A 126 2.57 -0.07 8.42
C MET A 126 4.03 0.38 8.51
N PHE A 127 4.95 -0.56 8.73
CA PHE A 127 6.38 -0.29 8.77
C PHE A 127 6.88 0.38 7.49
N LEU A 128 6.50 -0.15 6.32
CA LEU A 128 6.86 0.44 5.03
C LEU A 128 6.32 1.86 4.84
N SER A 129 5.06 2.13 5.23
CA SER A 129 4.50 3.49 5.17
C SER A 129 5.31 4.47 6.04
N GLN A 130 5.73 4.05 7.23
CA GLN A 130 6.55 4.91 8.10
C GLN A 130 7.93 5.19 7.49
N ILE A 131 8.57 4.20 6.84
CA ILE A 131 9.84 4.45 6.16
C ILE A 131 9.64 5.36 4.94
N ASP A 132 8.61 5.13 4.12
CA ASP A 132 8.31 5.97 2.96
C ASP A 132 8.01 7.42 3.38
N ALA A 133 7.38 7.63 4.54
CA ALA A 133 7.18 8.96 5.11
C ALA A 133 8.52 9.62 5.50
N LEU A 134 9.47 8.86 6.05
CA LEU A 134 10.81 9.36 6.36
C LEU A 134 11.62 9.66 5.08
N ASP A 135 11.57 8.79 4.08
CA ASP A 135 12.18 9.02 2.76
C ASP A 135 11.68 10.33 2.14
N PHE A 136 10.36 10.52 2.15
CA PHE A 136 9.74 11.75 1.67
C PHE A 136 10.18 12.96 2.51
N ALA A 137 10.12 12.87 3.84
CA ALA A 137 10.49 13.98 4.72
C ALA A 137 11.93 14.48 4.49
N LEU A 138 12.86 13.55 4.22
CA LEU A 138 14.29 13.81 4.12
C LEU A 138 14.75 14.10 2.68
N HIS A 139 13.84 14.14 1.70
CA HIS A 139 14.18 14.25 0.28
C HIS A 139 14.92 15.54 -0.09
N GLU A 140 14.63 16.64 0.60
CA GLU A 140 15.18 17.98 0.30
C GLU A 140 16.38 18.35 1.17
N LEU A 141 16.95 17.41 1.92
CA LEU A 141 18.14 17.69 2.73
C LEU A 141 19.31 18.20 1.87
N PRO A 142 20.12 19.15 2.38
CA PRO A 142 20.05 19.75 3.72
C PRO A 142 19.09 20.95 3.86
N HIS A 143 18.40 21.36 2.79
CA HIS A 143 17.61 22.60 2.76
C HIS A 143 16.50 22.63 3.79
N GLY A 144 15.88 21.48 4.08
CA GLY A 144 14.84 21.36 5.08
C GLY A 144 14.13 20.02 5.02
N LEU A 145 13.23 19.82 5.97
CA LEU A 145 12.31 18.68 5.94
C LEU A 145 11.05 19.04 5.16
N LEU A 146 10.57 18.09 4.36
CA LEU A 146 9.26 18.19 3.69
C LEU A 146 8.08 17.95 4.65
N LEU A 147 8.33 17.28 5.78
CA LEU A 147 7.36 17.03 6.84
C LEU A 147 7.80 17.68 8.16
N ASN A 148 6.85 17.91 9.06
CA ASN A 148 7.16 18.44 10.39
C ASN A 148 8.04 17.45 11.18
N GLU A 149 8.96 17.98 11.99
CA GLU A 149 9.85 17.17 12.85
C GLU A 149 9.06 16.19 13.75
N SER A 150 7.88 16.59 14.23
CA SER A 150 7.01 15.72 15.03
C SER A 150 6.50 14.49 14.27
N VAL A 151 6.28 14.61 12.96
CA VAL A 151 5.87 13.49 12.09
C VAL A 151 7.04 12.53 11.91
N CYS A 152 8.25 13.05 11.67
CA CYS A 152 9.46 12.23 11.55
C CYS A 152 9.73 11.46 12.85
N LEU A 153 9.64 12.11 14.00
CA LEU A 153 9.84 11.47 15.31
C LEU A 153 8.77 10.40 15.59
N ALA A 154 7.51 10.67 15.25
CA ALA A 154 6.44 9.68 15.39
C ALA A 154 6.67 8.46 14.50
N ALA A 155 7.08 8.66 13.25
CA ALA A 155 7.42 7.58 12.32
C ALA A 155 8.61 6.75 12.83
N ILE A 156 9.67 7.41 13.33
CA ILE A 156 10.82 6.72 13.94
C ILE A 156 10.37 5.87 15.13
N ALA A 157 9.60 6.43 16.06
CA ALA A 157 9.13 5.70 17.24
C ALA A 157 8.23 4.51 16.86
N ARG A 158 7.38 4.68 15.84
CA ARG A 158 6.51 3.60 15.33
C ARG A 158 7.33 2.47 14.71
N CYS A 159 8.35 2.80 13.90
CA CYS A 159 9.28 1.81 13.35
C CYS A 159 10.03 1.05 14.46
N GLU A 160 10.53 1.74 15.49
CA GLU A 160 11.23 1.11 16.62
C GLU A 160 10.33 0.13 17.37
N SER A 161 9.08 0.52 17.64
CA SER A 161 8.09 -0.36 18.27
C SER A 161 7.85 -1.61 17.44
N LEU A 162 7.66 -1.46 16.11
CA LEU A 162 7.41 -2.58 15.22
C LEU A 162 8.61 -3.52 15.09
N ILE A 163 9.84 -2.98 15.06
CA ILE A 163 11.07 -3.79 15.04
C ILE A 163 11.26 -4.54 16.37
N ALA A 164 10.92 -3.92 17.50
CA ALA A 164 11.00 -4.58 18.80
C ALA A 164 10.07 -5.81 18.88
N GLU A 165 8.92 -5.75 18.21
CA GLU A 165 7.99 -6.87 18.08
C GLU A 165 8.41 -7.88 17.01
N LYS A 166 8.93 -7.39 15.86
CA LYS A 166 9.30 -8.20 14.70
C LYS A 166 10.65 -7.73 14.13
N PRO A 167 11.77 -8.28 14.62
CA PRO A 167 13.12 -7.83 14.23
C PRO A 167 13.41 -7.93 12.74
N GLU A 168 12.79 -8.89 12.04
CA GLU A 168 12.88 -9.09 10.59
C GLU A 168 12.58 -7.81 9.78
N LEU A 169 11.74 -6.92 10.32
CA LEU A 169 11.35 -5.68 9.64
C LEU A 169 12.53 -4.72 9.47
N ALA A 170 13.57 -4.82 10.28
CA ALA A 170 14.74 -3.95 10.18
C ALA A 170 15.46 -4.07 8.82
N ASP A 171 15.31 -5.19 8.12
CA ASP A 171 15.90 -5.44 6.81
C ASP A 171 15.01 -4.99 5.64
N CYS A 172 13.77 -4.53 5.92
CA CYS A 172 12.89 -3.99 4.89
C CYS A 172 13.46 -2.68 4.33
N LYS A 173 13.33 -2.54 3.00
CA LYS A 173 13.83 -1.39 2.24
C LYS A 173 12.70 -0.73 1.50
N THR A 174 12.80 0.59 1.34
CA THR A 174 11.95 1.34 0.41
C THR A 174 12.23 0.93 -1.02
N ARG A 175 11.37 1.37 -1.94
CA ARG A 175 11.58 1.22 -3.39
C ARG A 175 12.89 1.83 -3.90
N PHE A 176 13.51 2.73 -3.13
CA PHE A 176 14.80 3.36 -3.46
C PHE A 176 16.00 2.70 -2.78
N GLY A 177 15.77 1.62 -2.02
CA GLY A 177 16.82 0.81 -1.40
C GLY A 177 17.30 1.30 -0.03
N GLY A 178 16.75 2.41 0.48
CA GLY A 178 17.02 2.89 1.84
C GLY A 178 16.26 2.05 2.88
N ASP A 179 16.92 1.72 3.98
CA ASP A 179 16.32 1.05 5.15
C ASP A 179 16.02 2.05 6.28
N PHE A 180 15.33 1.59 7.32
CA PHE A 180 15.00 2.41 8.49
C PHE A 180 16.24 3.05 9.14
N ASN A 181 17.34 2.31 9.27
CA ASN A 181 18.55 2.82 9.93
C ASN A 181 19.23 3.92 9.11
N HIS A 182 19.19 3.82 7.78
CA HIS A 182 19.64 4.87 6.88
C HIS A 182 18.89 6.17 7.14
N TYR A 183 17.55 6.15 7.05
CA TYR A 183 16.74 7.37 7.21
C TYR A 183 16.77 7.93 8.63
N LYS A 184 16.76 7.06 9.66
CA LYS A 184 16.88 7.48 11.06
C LYS A 184 18.19 8.22 11.30
N ARG A 185 19.32 7.68 10.83
CA ARG A 185 20.64 8.32 10.95
C ARG A 185 20.67 9.65 10.21
N LEU A 186 20.17 9.68 8.96
CA LEU A 186 20.13 10.89 8.16
C LEU A 186 19.34 12.01 8.86
N TYR A 187 18.18 11.69 9.45
CA TYR A 187 17.39 12.63 10.25
C TYR A 187 18.17 13.19 11.45
N PHE A 188 18.74 12.33 12.30
CA PHE A 188 19.45 12.80 13.50
C PHE A 188 20.72 13.57 13.17
N SER A 189 21.46 13.15 12.14
CA SER A 189 22.62 13.89 11.63
C SER A 189 22.23 15.27 11.10
N TRP A 190 21.10 15.39 10.39
CA TRP A 190 20.63 16.70 9.94
C TRP A 190 20.22 17.62 11.10
N ILE A 191 19.55 17.09 12.13
CA ILE A 191 19.21 17.86 13.34
C ILE A 191 20.49 18.37 14.02
N GLU A 192 21.50 17.52 14.15
CA GLU A 192 22.80 17.91 14.70
C GLU A 192 23.46 19.01 13.85
N TYR A 193 23.52 18.81 12.53
CA TYR A 193 24.07 19.77 11.58
C TYR A 193 23.41 21.15 11.66
N LYS A 194 22.08 21.18 11.63
CA LYS A 194 21.25 22.39 11.73
C LYS A 194 21.50 23.14 13.04
N ASN A 195 21.66 22.43 14.16
CA ASN A 195 21.85 23.02 15.48
C ASN A 195 23.29 23.49 15.73
N ALA A 196 24.27 22.82 15.14
CA ALA A 196 25.69 23.12 15.34
C ALA A 196 26.20 24.31 14.49
N GLY A 197 25.42 24.77 13.51
CA GLY A 197 25.82 25.88 12.63
C GLY A 197 27.04 25.56 11.77
N ILE A 198 27.22 24.27 11.43
CA ILE A 198 28.33 23.77 10.63
C ILE A 198 28.33 24.45 9.26
N GLN A 199 29.50 24.91 8.84
CA GLN A 199 29.69 25.64 7.57
C GLN A 199 30.03 24.73 6.38
N GLU A 200 30.47 23.50 6.67
CA GLU A 200 30.73 22.47 5.65
C GLU A 200 29.41 22.04 4.99
N ASP A 201 29.47 21.55 3.75
CA ASP A 201 28.30 20.95 3.11
C ASP A 201 27.84 19.72 3.90
N PHE A 202 26.54 19.59 4.13
CA PHE A 202 25.98 18.52 4.96
C PHE A 202 26.37 17.12 4.48
N PHE A 203 26.33 16.87 3.17
CA PHE A 203 26.66 15.54 2.63
C PHE A 203 28.16 15.25 2.71
N GLN A 204 29.00 16.28 2.69
CA GLN A 204 30.43 16.14 2.96
C GLN A 204 30.70 15.85 4.44
N TRP A 205 29.96 16.48 5.34
CA TRP A 205 30.11 16.33 6.79
C TRP A 205 29.67 14.95 7.30
N ILE A 206 28.60 14.39 6.74
CA ILE A 206 28.05 13.08 7.16
C ILE A 206 28.74 11.87 6.51
N SER A 207 29.61 12.08 5.53
CA SER A 207 30.35 11.03 4.81
C SER A 207 31.49 10.44 5.66
#